data_AF-A0A0F9CAI7-F1
#
_entry.id   AF-A0A0F9CAI7-F1
#
_cell.length_a   1.000
_cell.length_b   1.000
_cell.length_c   1.000
_cell.angle_alpha   90.00
_cell.angle_beta   90.00
_cell.angle_gamma   90.00
#
_symmetry.space_group_name_H-M   'P 1'
#
loop_
_entity.id
_entity.type
_entity.pdbx_description
1 polymer ?
#
loop_
_entity_poly.entity_id
_entity_poly.type
_entity_poly.pdbx_seq_one_letter_code
_entity_poly.pdbx_strand_id
1 'polypeptide(L)'
;PQQRANRAVGRGNGGIFAKGNKLSVGNKSHVNQPARDLKQALIDAISKKDIRLIADALVEKAKAGDIPAVKELFDRMWGRAAQSVEVSGADGEPIPVTIVDFKGIDDSK
;
A
#
# COMPACT_ATOMS: atom_id res chain seq x y z
N PRO A 1 20.15 9.95 34.06
CA PRO A 1 19.34 8.96 33.33
C PRO A 1 17.84 9.25 33.47
N GLN A 2 17.31 10.19 32.69
CA GLN A 2 15.90 10.58 32.73
C GLN A 2 15.24 10.15 31.42
N GLN A 3 14.43 9.09 31.53
CA GLN A 3 13.58 8.58 30.45
C GLN A 3 12.49 9.61 30.16
N ARG A 4 12.50 10.19 28.96
CA ARG A 4 11.43 11.06 28.45
C ARG A 4 10.15 10.24 28.26
N ALA A 5 9.20 10.45 29.17
CA ALA A 5 7.87 9.85 29.13
C ALA A 5 6.95 10.63 28.19
N ASN A 6 7.13 10.47 26.87
CA ASN A 6 6.10 10.84 25.89
C ASN A 6 5.64 9.57 25.16
N ARG A 7 4.77 8.81 25.82
CA ARG A 7 4.10 7.65 25.19
C ARG A 7 3.02 8.18 24.25
N ALA A 8 3.37 8.36 22.98
CA ALA A 8 2.43 8.65 21.92
C ALA A 8 1.26 7.65 21.98
N VAL A 9 0.07 8.17 22.24
CA VAL A 9 -1.18 7.42 22.32
C VAL A 9 -1.30 6.53 21.06
N GLY A 10 -1.20 5.21 21.23
CA GLY A 10 -1.39 4.23 20.15
C GLY A 10 -0.15 3.47 19.65
N ARG A 11 1.08 3.80 20.10
CA ARG A 11 2.30 3.03 19.79
C ARG A 11 2.95 2.46 21.06
N GLY A 12 3.31 1.18 21.02
CA GLY A 12 4.04 0.46 22.05
C GLY A 12 5.56 0.60 21.91
N ASN A 13 6.29 -0.17 22.73
CA ASN A 13 7.75 -0.16 22.72
C ASN A 13 8.29 -0.63 21.34
N GLY A 14 9.25 0.11 20.78
CA GLY A 14 9.80 -0.16 19.44
C GLY A 14 8.98 0.40 18.26
N GLY A 15 8.02 1.31 18.51
CA GLY A 15 7.25 1.96 17.44
C GLY A 15 6.14 1.09 16.82
N ILE A 16 5.98 -0.14 17.31
CA ILE A 16 4.89 -1.05 16.94
C ILE A 16 3.57 -0.47 17.47
N PHE A 17 2.48 -0.62 16.73
CA PHE A 17 1.17 -0.20 17.23
C PHE A 17 0.82 -0.97 18.53
N ALA A 18 0.39 -0.23 19.55
CA ALA A 18 -0.01 -0.83 20.82
C ALA A 18 -1.22 -1.75 20.61
N LYS A 19 -1.27 -2.89 21.30
CA LYS A 19 -2.41 -3.81 21.29
C LYS A 19 -3.68 -3.04 21.65
N GLY A 20 -4.71 -3.10 20.79
CA GLY A 20 -5.95 -2.34 20.97
C GLY A 20 -6.03 -1.00 20.22
N ASN A 21 -4.98 -0.62 19.47
CA ASN A 21 -5.06 0.54 18.59
C ASN A 21 -6.09 0.33 17.46
N LYS A 22 -7.23 1.02 17.53
CA LYS A 22 -8.30 0.98 16.52
C LYS A 22 -7.88 1.57 15.18
N LEU A 23 -6.85 2.42 15.12
CA LEU A 23 -6.30 2.96 13.87
C LEU A 23 -5.45 1.93 13.10
N SER A 24 -5.11 0.79 13.73
CA SER A 24 -4.25 -0.26 13.16
C SER A 24 -4.90 -1.64 13.20
N VAL A 25 -6.22 -1.73 12.96
CA VAL A 25 -6.92 -3.03 12.87
C VAL A 25 -6.90 -3.63 11.46
N GLY A 26 -6.43 -2.88 10.47
CA GLY A 26 -6.45 -3.28 9.06
C GLY A 26 -7.88 -3.44 8.52
N ASN A 27 -8.02 -4.14 7.39
CA ASN A 27 -9.32 -4.36 6.74
C ASN A 27 -10.17 -5.44 7.47
N LYS A 28 -10.44 -5.27 8.77
CA LYS A 28 -11.18 -6.25 9.60
C LYS A 28 -12.59 -5.77 9.99
N SER A 29 -13.06 -4.67 9.42
CA SER A 29 -14.42 -4.19 9.64
C SER A 29 -15.43 -5.20 9.10
N HIS A 30 -16.54 -5.43 9.83
CA HIS A 30 -17.67 -6.24 9.36
C HIS A 30 -18.21 -5.73 8.02
N VAL A 31 -18.15 -4.41 7.78
CA VAL A 31 -18.56 -3.79 6.51
C VAL A 31 -17.74 -4.34 5.33
N ASN A 32 -16.48 -4.70 5.56
CA ASN A 32 -15.58 -5.20 4.53
C ASN A 32 -15.52 -6.74 4.49
N GLN A 33 -16.29 -7.43 5.36
CA GLN A 33 -16.33 -8.88 5.42
C GLN A 33 -16.78 -9.52 4.09
N PRO A 34 -17.86 -9.07 3.43
CA PRO A 34 -18.30 -9.68 2.17
C PRO A 34 -17.24 -9.61 1.07
N ALA A 35 -16.55 -8.48 0.94
CA ALA A 35 -15.48 -8.31 -0.05
C ALA A 35 -14.28 -9.25 0.23
N ARG A 36 -13.96 -9.51 1.51
CA ARG A 36 -12.91 -10.46 1.89
C ARG A 36 -13.30 -11.88 1.55
N ASP A 37 -14.55 -12.25 1.82
CA ASP A 37 -15.05 -13.61 1.57
C ASP A 37 -15.05 -13.91 0.07
N LEU A 38 -15.49 -12.97 -0.78
CA LEU A 38 -15.41 -13.10 -2.23
C LEU A 38 -13.96 -13.19 -2.73
N LYS A 39 -13.06 -12.37 -2.19
CA LYS A 39 -11.64 -12.43 -2.55
C LYS A 39 -11.01 -13.76 -2.14
N GLN A 40 -11.36 -14.28 -0.97
CA GLN A 40 -10.88 -15.56 -0.48
C GLN A 40 -11.37 -16.70 -1.38
N ALA A 41 -12.67 -16.71 -1.73
CA ALA A 41 -13.23 -17.69 -2.65
C ALA A 41 -12.50 -17.69 -4.01
N LEU A 42 -12.14 -16.52 -4.54
CA LEU A 42 -11.36 -16.42 -5.78
C LEU A 42 -9.94 -17.00 -5.63
N ILE A 43 -9.27 -16.73 -4.51
CA ILE A 43 -7.94 -17.29 -4.23
C ILE A 43 -8.00 -18.81 -4.13
N ASP A 44 -9.02 -19.34 -3.44
CA ASP A 44 -9.19 -20.77 -3.22
C ASP A 44 -9.58 -21.51 -4.51
N ALA A 45 -10.28 -20.84 -5.42
CA ALA A 45 -10.69 -21.40 -6.70
C ALA A 45 -9.55 -21.53 -7.72
N ILE A 46 -8.48 -20.74 -7.59
CA ILE A 46 -7.40 -20.68 -8.59
C ILE A 46 -6.22 -21.54 -8.17
N SER A 47 -5.93 -22.60 -8.92
CA SER A 47 -4.77 -23.44 -8.70
C SER A 47 -3.50 -22.92 -9.38
N LYS A 48 -2.34 -23.45 -8.98
CA LYS A 48 -1.07 -23.20 -9.69
C LYS A 48 -1.10 -23.64 -11.16
N LYS A 49 -1.91 -24.64 -11.49
CA LYS A 49 -2.05 -25.13 -12.87
C LYS A 49 -2.81 -24.10 -13.72
N ASP A 50 -3.86 -23.49 -13.17
CA ASP A 50 -4.65 -22.48 -13.87
C ASP A 50 -3.81 -21.24 -14.19
N ILE A 51 -2.98 -20.80 -13.23
CA ILE A 51 -2.04 -19.70 -13.45
C ILE A 51 -1.07 -20.00 -14.60
N ARG A 52 -0.53 -21.22 -14.69
CA ARG A 52 0.36 -21.61 -15.80
C ARG A 52 -0.36 -21.58 -17.14
N LEU A 53 -1.57 -22.14 -17.21
CA LEU A 53 -2.37 -22.14 -18.43
C LEU A 53 -2.68 -20.71 -18.93
N ILE A 54 -3.00 -19.79 -18.00
CA ILE A 54 -3.23 -18.38 -18.32
C ILE A 54 -1.93 -17.71 -18.81
N ALA A 55 -0.79 -18.00 -18.17
CA ALA A 55 0.50 -17.48 -18.58
C ALA A 55 0.90 -17.98 -19.97
N ASP A 56 0.71 -19.26 -20.27
CA ASP A 56 0.97 -19.85 -21.59
C ASP A 56 0.12 -19.15 -22.66
N ALA A 57 -1.17 -18.94 -22.38
CA ALA A 57 -2.07 -18.22 -23.29
C ALA A 57 -1.63 -16.76 -23.53
N LEU A 58 -1.14 -16.06 -22.50
CA LEU A 58 -0.58 -14.72 -22.64
C LEU A 58 0.69 -14.72 -23.50
N VAL A 59 1.58 -15.69 -23.31
CA VAL A 59 2.80 -15.82 -24.11
C VAL A 59 2.47 -16.06 -25.58
N GLU A 60 1.54 -16.96 -25.88
CA GLU A 60 1.14 -17.24 -27.27
C GLU A 60 0.49 -16.01 -27.93
N LYS A 61 -0.38 -15.29 -27.22
CA LYS A 61 -0.94 -14.03 -27.72
C LYS A 61 0.13 -12.96 -27.95
N ALA A 62 1.06 -12.82 -27.01
CA ALA A 62 2.15 -11.86 -27.13
C ALA A 62 3.05 -12.15 -28.32
N LYS A 63 3.41 -13.43 -28.55
CA LYS A 63 4.15 -13.88 -29.74
C LYS A 63 3.39 -13.61 -31.04
N ALA A 64 2.06 -13.67 -31.03
CA ALA A 64 1.21 -13.33 -32.16
C ALA A 64 1.06 -11.81 -32.39
N GLY A 65 1.67 -10.97 -31.55
CA GLY A 65 1.66 -9.50 -31.71
C GLY A 65 0.54 -8.78 -30.95
N ASP A 66 -0.16 -9.45 -30.02
CA ASP A 66 -1.15 -8.81 -29.14
C ASP A 66 -0.43 -7.85 -28.16
N ILE A 67 -0.47 -6.55 -28.47
CA ILE A 67 0.20 -5.50 -27.69
C ILE A 67 -0.24 -5.48 -26.22
N PRO A 68 -1.54 -5.60 -25.87
CA PRO A 68 -1.96 -5.78 -24.48
C PRO A 68 -1.27 -6.95 -23.76
N ALA A 69 -1.22 -8.15 -24.38
CA ALA A 69 -0.57 -9.31 -23.78
C ALA A 69 0.94 -9.10 -23.60
N VAL A 70 1.60 -8.46 -24.58
CA VAL A 70 3.01 -8.06 -24.49
C VAL A 70 3.23 -7.16 -23.28
N LYS A 71 2.46 -6.08 -23.14
CA LYS A 71 2.59 -5.13 -22.02
C LYS A 71 2.39 -5.82 -20.68
N GLU A 72 1.38 -6.67 -20.56
CA GLU A 72 1.10 -7.40 -19.31
C GLU A 72 2.28 -8.29 -18.91
N LEU A 73 2.87 -9.04 -19.84
CA LEU A 73 4.04 -9.87 -19.54
C LEU A 73 5.25 -9.04 -19.10
N PHE A 74 5.56 -7.96 -19.83
CA PHE A 74 6.69 -7.09 -19.48
C PHE A 74 6.49 -6.37 -18.14
N ASP A 75 5.31 -5.82 -17.87
CA ASP A 75 5.00 -5.14 -16.60
C ASP A 75 5.08 -6.09 -15.40
N ARG A 76 4.71 -7.38 -15.57
CA ARG A 76 4.78 -8.38 -14.49
C ARG A 76 6.18 -8.97 -14.27
N MET A 77 7.00 -9.05 -15.32
CA MET A 77 8.35 -9.61 -15.22
C MET A 77 9.41 -8.58 -14.85
N TRP A 78 9.35 -7.39 -15.47
CA TRP A 78 10.35 -6.33 -15.29
C TRP A 78 9.84 -5.14 -14.47
N GLY A 79 8.56 -5.16 -14.09
CA GLY A 79 7.92 -4.04 -13.42
C GLY A 79 7.42 -3.00 -14.41
N ARG A 80 6.49 -2.17 -13.94
CA ARG A 80 5.97 -1.05 -14.73
C ARG A 80 6.92 0.14 -14.62
N ALA A 81 7.05 0.89 -15.71
CA ALA A 81 7.83 2.13 -15.70
C ALA A 81 7.33 3.08 -14.60
N ALA A 82 8.25 3.74 -13.90
CA ALA A 82 7.92 4.71 -12.88
C ALA A 82 7.11 5.85 -13.52
N GLN A 83 5.89 6.08 -13.03
CA GLN A 83 5.12 7.24 -13.45
C GLN A 83 5.61 8.46 -12.67
N SER A 84 6.05 9.49 -13.39
CA SER A 84 6.24 10.82 -12.80
C SER A 84 4.86 11.37 -12.44
N VAL A 85 4.52 11.30 -11.17
CA VAL A 85 3.33 11.99 -10.63
C VAL A 85 3.80 13.37 -10.23
N GLU A 86 3.35 14.39 -10.96
CA GLU A 86 3.52 15.78 -10.51
C GLU A 86 2.66 15.97 -9.25
N VAL A 87 3.31 16.36 -8.16
CA VAL A 87 2.61 16.60 -6.90
C VAL A 87 2.14 18.04 -6.90
N SER A 88 0.88 18.26 -7.32
CA SER A 88 0.25 19.57 -7.30
C SER A 88 -0.72 19.73 -6.12
N GLY A 89 -0.95 20.98 -5.72
CA GLY A 89 -2.03 21.35 -4.80
C GLY A 89 -3.41 21.13 -5.43
N ALA A 90 -4.47 21.38 -4.64
CA ALA A 90 -5.87 21.12 -5.03
C ALA A 90 -6.27 21.72 -6.39
N ASP A 91 -5.65 22.84 -6.76
CA ASP A 91 -5.94 23.58 -7.99
C ASP A 91 -4.77 23.57 -9.01
N GLY A 92 -3.80 22.65 -8.86
CA GLY A 92 -2.59 22.64 -9.69
C GLY A 92 -1.46 23.53 -9.17
N GLU A 93 -1.73 24.31 -8.12
CA GLU A 93 -0.77 25.24 -7.51
C GLU A 93 0.38 24.52 -6.76
N PRO A 94 1.56 25.15 -6.62
CA PRO A 94 2.64 24.62 -5.80
C PRO A 94 2.18 24.36 -4.35
N ILE A 95 2.56 23.21 -3.80
CA ILE A 95 2.22 22.88 -2.40
C ILE A 95 3.03 23.80 -1.47
N PRO A 96 2.37 24.60 -0.60
CA PRO A 96 3.07 25.43 0.36
C PRO A 96 3.70 24.56 1.45
N VAL A 97 5.03 24.44 1.42
CA VAL A 97 5.78 23.76 2.47
C VAL A 97 5.93 24.70 3.65
N THR A 98 5.14 24.49 4.70
CA THR A 98 5.31 25.23 5.96
C THR A 98 6.29 24.49 6.84
N ILE A 99 7.49 25.05 7.02
CA ILE A 99 8.47 24.53 7.98
C ILE A 99 8.04 25.02 9.37
N VAL A 100 7.55 24.11 10.21
CA VAL A 100 7.24 24.42 11.61
C VAL A 100 8.50 24.19 12.44
N ASP A 101 9.18 25.29 12.78
CA ASP A 101 10.26 25.28 13.75
C ASP A 101 9.67 25.07 15.16
N PHE A 102 9.83 23.89 15.72
CA PHE A 102 9.47 23.63 17.11
C PHE A 102 10.50 24.31 18.03
N LYS A 103 10.24 25.56 18.42
CA LYS A 103 11.02 26.24 19.46
C LYS A 103 10.75 25.55 20.80
N GLY A 104 11.83 25.22 21.51
CA GLY A 104 11.86 24.34 22.68
C GLY A 104 10.78 24.63 23.73
N ILE A 105 10.26 23.54 24.30
CA ILE A 105 9.48 23.53 25.53
C ILE A 105 10.36 24.14 26.62
N ASP A 106 9.93 25.28 27.17
CA ASP A 106 10.52 25.89 28.36
C ASP A 106 10.13 25.04 29.58
N ASP A 107 11.10 24.29 30.11
CA ASP A 107 10.98 23.41 31.28
C ASP A 107 10.99 24.23 32.60
N SER A 108 10.19 25.30 32.71
CA SER A 108 10.04 26.06 33.96
C SER A 108 8.58 26.18 34.42
N LYS A 109 8.09 25.13 35.11
CA LYS A 109 7.27 25.18 36.33
C LYS A 109 6.95 23.78 36.86
#